data_AF-A0A0A3YRL6-F1
#
_entry.id   AF-A0A0A3YRL6-F1
#
_cell.length_a   1.000
_cell.length_b   1.000
_cell.length_c   1.000
_cell.angle_alpha   90.00
_cell.angle_beta   90.00
_cell.angle_gamma   90.00
#
_symmetry.space_group_name_H-M   'P 1'
#
loop_
_entity.id
_entity.type
_entity.pdbx_description
1 polymer ?
#
loop_
_entity_poly.entity_id
_entity_poly.type
_entity_poly.pdbx_seq_one_letter_code
_entity_poly.pdbx_strand_id
1 'polypeptide(L)'
;MTNLEKAVCEFNCISKSMGYEITPPYTGEFIQYDFGRGIEHGQSDFWHQYYAFVSISNGLFADGHTFYGVNDSGDPETGKLIEFNQALEVMGLEDESMMGRIVIGGNNTDTFYYDTRSGKWESCDRIGTNNIWESCDTLAQLIETQNNMLKDSQ
;
A
#
# COMPACT_ATOMS: atom_id res chain seq x y z
N MET A 1 -7.95 20.04 -3.15
CA MET A 1 -7.07 18.90 -3.39
C MET A 1 -6.39 18.53 -2.08
N THR A 2 -6.69 17.36 -1.54
CA THR A 2 -6.08 16.83 -0.31
C THR A 2 -4.60 16.48 -0.56
N ASN A 3 -3.80 16.30 0.49
CA ASN A 3 -2.40 15.87 0.32
C ASN A 3 -2.33 14.49 -0.36
N LEU A 4 -3.26 13.59 -0.02
CA LEU A 4 -3.36 12.27 -0.65
C LEU A 4 -3.65 12.37 -2.15
N GLU A 5 -4.62 13.20 -2.56
CA GLU A 5 -4.91 13.44 -3.98
C GLU A 5 -3.68 13.95 -4.74
N LYS A 6 -2.92 14.88 -4.15
CA LYS A 6 -1.68 15.39 -4.76
C LYS A 6 -0.65 14.28 -4.92
N ALA A 7 -0.38 13.52 -3.85
CA ALA A 7 0.61 12.46 -3.84
C ALA A 7 0.30 11.37 -4.88
N VAL A 8 -0.97 10.97 -4.97
CA VAL A 8 -1.44 9.96 -5.94
C VAL A 8 -1.39 10.49 -7.37
N CYS A 9 -1.83 11.73 -7.62
CA CYS A 9 -1.73 12.33 -8.94
C CYS A 9 -0.27 12.48 -9.41
N GLU A 10 0.63 12.87 -8.50
CA GLU A 10 2.07 12.95 -8.77
C GLU A 10 2.63 11.57 -9.17
N PHE A 11 2.31 10.52 -8.40
CA PHE A 11 2.72 9.15 -8.72
C PHE A 11 2.24 8.75 -10.11
N ASN A 12 0.96 8.97 -10.42
CA ASN A 12 0.40 8.66 -11.73
C ASN A 12 1.05 9.46 -12.88
N CYS A 13 1.44 10.71 -12.64
CA CYS A 13 2.22 11.48 -13.62
C CYS A 13 3.58 10.85 -13.89
N ILE A 14 4.28 10.39 -12.85
CA ILE A 14 5.56 9.68 -12.96
C ILE A 14 5.37 8.35 -13.71
N SER A 15 4.43 7.51 -13.28
CA SER A 15 4.07 6.24 -13.94
C SER A 15 3.83 6.42 -15.43
N LYS A 16 3.00 7.41 -15.79
CA LYS A 16 2.67 7.71 -17.19
C LYS A 16 3.89 8.18 -17.98
N SER A 17 4.78 8.96 -17.37
CA SER A 17 6.03 9.42 -18.02
C SER A 17 6.97 8.26 -18.36
N MET A 18 6.92 7.18 -17.57
CA MET A 18 7.68 5.94 -17.77
C MET A 18 6.96 4.96 -18.73
N GLY A 19 5.75 5.27 -19.17
CA GLY A 19 4.97 4.43 -20.11
C GLY A 19 4.08 3.38 -19.44
N TYR A 20 3.87 3.44 -18.13
CA TYR A 20 2.92 2.57 -17.44
C TYR A 20 1.48 3.04 -17.60
N GLU A 21 0.55 2.08 -17.60
CA GLU A 21 -0.88 2.36 -17.56
C GLU A 21 -1.29 2.83 -16.15
N ILE A 22 -2.29 3.71 -16.10
CA ILE A 22 -2.81 4.21 -14.84
C ILE A 22 -4.04 3.40 -14.45
N THR A 23 -3.99 2.81 -13.27
CA THR A 23 -5.10 2.03 -12.73
C THR A 23 -6.31 2.94 -12.47
N PRO A 24 -7.50 2.62 -13.00
CA PRO A 24 -8.67 3.45 -12.79
C PRO A 24 -9.10 3.48 -11.31
N PRO A 25 -9.84 4.51 -10.87
CA PRO A 25 -10.46 4.54 -9.55
C PRO A 25 -11.32 3.31 -9.25
N TYR A 26 -11.35 2.93 -7.98
CA TYR A 26 -12.27 1.91 -7.47
C TYR A 26 -13.69 2.48 -7.37
N THR A 27 -14.66 1.79 -7.99
CA THR A 27 -16.08 2.19 -8.02
C THR A 27 -17.01 1.17 -7.35
N GLY A 28 -16.44 0.15 -6.70
CA GLY A 28 -17.21 -0.87 -6.00
C GLY A 28 -17.70 -0.41 -4.62
N GLU A 29 -18.32 -1.35 -3.90
CA GLU A 29 -18.85 -1.09 -2.56
C GLU A 29 -17.75 -0.92 -1.51
N PHE A 30 -18.06 -0.19 -0.44
CA PHE A 30 -17.20 -0.17 0.73
C PHE A 30 -17.18 -1.57 1.35
N ILE A 31 -15.98 -2.09 1.54
CA ILE A 31 -15.67 -3.38 2.12
C ILE A 31 -14.94 -3.16 3.44
N GLN A 32 -15.19 -4.07 4.37
CA GLN A 32 -14.34 -4.29 5.52
C GLN A 32 -13.78 -5.69 5.40
N TYR A 33 -12.51 -5.84 5.76
CA TYR A 33 -11.84 -7.13 5.77
C TYR A 33 -11.25 -7.39 7.15
N ASP A 34 -11.37 -8.64 7.60
CA ASP A 34 -10.66 -9.13 8.76
C ASP A 34 -9.29 -9.61 8.31
N PHE A 35 -8.26 -8.83 8.65
CA PHE A 35 -6.87 -9.14 8.30
C PHE A 35 -6.23 -10.16 9.26
N GLY A 36 -6.95 -10.58 10.30
CA GLY A 36 -6.47 -11.46 11.36
C GLY A 36 -5.15 -11.00 11.97
N ARG A 37 -4.24 -11.92 12.29
CA ARG A 37 -2.90 -11.61 12.86
C ARG A 37 -2.90 -10.63 14.05
N GLY A 38 -3.92 -10.69 14.90
CA GLY A 38 -4.07 -9.81 16.06
C GLY A 38 -4.51 -8.37 15.72
N ILE A 39 -5.03 -8.14 14.52
CA ILE A 39 -5.60 -6.87 14.07
C ILE A 39 -7.09 -6.82 14.47
N GLU A 40 -7.52 -5.74 15.11
CA GLU A 40 -8.93 -5.58 15.49
C GLU A 40 -9.82 -5.45 14.26
N HIS A 41 -11.04 -6.00 14.31
CA HIS A 41 -12.01 -5.81 13.24
C HIS A 41 -12.33 -4.33 13.00
N GLY A 42 -12.50 -3.96 11.73
CA GLY A 42 -13.06 -2.67 11.32
C GLY A 42 -12.05 -1.56 11.05
N GLN A 43 -10.81 -1.64 11.56
CA GLN A 43 -9.65 -0.76 11.28
C GLN A 43 -10.00 0.58 10.59
N SER A 44 -10.74 1.44 11.30
CA SER A 44 -11.43 2.57 10.68
C SER A 44 -10.48 3.62 10.11
N ASP A 45 -9.34 3.84 10.77
CA ASP A 45 -8.35 4.83 10.35
C ASP A 45 -7.62 4.38 9.08
N PHE A 46 -7.27 3.09 9.02
CA PHE A 46 -6.74 2.46 7.82
C PHE A 46 -7.72 2.63 6.65
N TRP A 47 -8.95 2.13 6.80
CA TRP A 47 -9.94 2.15 5.73
C TRP A 47 -10.31 3.58 5.32
N HIS A 48 -10.35 4.54 6.24
CA HIS A 48 -10.63 5.93 5.90
C HIS A 48 -9.61 6.50 4.90
N GLN A 49 -8.32 6.32 5.15
CA GLN A 49 -7.28 6.81 4.24
C GLN A 49 -7.17 5.93 2.99
N TYR A 50 -7.29 4.61 3.13
CA TYR A 50 -7.13 3.68 2.02
C TYR A 50 -8.27 3.78 1.00
N TYR A 51 -9.51 4.02 1.44
CA TYR A 51 -10.61 4.29 0.53
C TYR A 51 -10.47 5.61 -0.21
N ALA A 52 -10.01 6.65 0.48
CA ALA A 52 -9.69 7.91 -0.18
C ALA A 52 -8.63 7.69 -1.28
N PHE A 53 -7.62 6.86 -1.00
CA PHE A 53 -6.62 6.45 -1.98
C PHE A 53 -7.23 5.71 -3.17
N VAL A 54 -7.95 4.59 -2.96
CA VAL A 54 -8.47 3.80 -4.08
C VAL A 54 -9.58 4.50 -4.87
N SER A 55 -10.25 5.50 -4.28
CA SER A 55 -11.19 6.37 -5.00
C SER A 55 -10.51 7.31 -6.01
N ILE A 56 -9.18 7.45 -5.95
CA ILE A 56 -8.38 8.21 -6.91
C ILE A 56 -7.70 7.27 -7.91
N SER A 57 -7.15 6.16 -7.42
CA SER A 57 -6.45 5.14 -8.23
C SER A 57 -6.52 3.80 -7.49
N ASN A 58 -7.10 2.76 -8.08
CA ASN A 58 -7.24 1.45 -7.43
C ASN A 58 -5.93 0.64 -7.41
N GLY A 59 -4.92 1.20 -6.75
CA GLY A 59 -3.55 0.76 -6.81
C GLY A 59 -2.67 1.71 -7.61
N LEU A 60 -1.36 1.54 -7.44
CA LEU A 60 -0.32 2.31 -8.12
C LEU A 60 0.83 1.37 -8.51
N PHE A 61 1.40 1.61 -9.68
CA PHE A 61 2.59 0.90 -10.15
C PHE A 61 3.51 1.80 -10.97
N ALA A 62 4.80 1.77 -10.64
CA ALA A 62 5.88 2.35 -11.45
C ALA A 62 7.21 1.71 -11.04
N ASP A 63 7.96 1.19 -12.00
CA ASP A 63 9.36 0.75 -11.80
C ASP A 63 9.58 -0.14 -10.56
N GLY A 64 8.66 -1.07 -10.32
CA GLY A 64 8.70 -1.99 -9.17
C GLY A 64 8.17 -1.41 -7.85
N HIS A 65 7.83 -0.12 -7.78
CA HIS A 65 7.08 0.45 -6.65
C HIS A 65 5.58 0.17 -6.85
N THR A 66 4.99 -0.53 -5.90
CA THR A 66 3.59 -0.97 -5.96
C THR A 66 2.85 -0.56 -4.70
N PHE A 67 1.65 0.01 -4.88
CA PHE A 67 0.61 0.09 -3.85
C PHE A 67 -0.59 -0.73 -4.31
N TYR A 68 -1.11 -1.59 -3.45
CA TYR A 68 -2.18 -2.50 -3.80
C TYR A 68 -3.55 -1.78 -3.92
N GLY A 69 -4.34 -2.16 -4.91
CA GLY A 69 -5.76 -1.90 -4.99
C GLY A 69 -6.56 -2.86 -4.10
N VAL A 70 -7.83 -2.51 -3.86
CA VAL A 70 -8.74 -3.27 -3.00
C VAL A 70 -9.27 -4.53 -3.69
N ASN A 71 -9.36 -4.53 -5.02
CA ASN A 71 -9.73 -5.68 -5.83
C ASN A 71 -8.91 -5.74 -7.13
N ASP A 72 -9.10 -6.83 -7.88
CA ASP A 72 -8.53 -6.99 -9.21
C ASP A 72 -9.03 -5.85 -10.13
N SER A 73 -8.16 -4.87 -10.36
CA SER A 73 -8.39 -3.70 -11.18
C SER A 73 -8.31 -4.02 -12.68
N GLY A 74 -8.10 -5.30 -13.04
CA GLY A 74 -7.72 -5.74 -14.38
C GLY A 74 -6.22 -5.65 -14.63
N ASP A 75 -5.46 -5.09 -13.69
CA ASP A 75 -4.01 -5.04 -13.69
C ASP A 75 -3.44 -6.04 -12.65
N PRO A 76 -2.72 -7.08 -13.12
CA PRO A 76 -2.22 -8.14 -12.24
C PRO A 76 -1.17 -7.66 -11.23
N GLU A 77 -0.57 -6.48 -11.40
CA GLU A 77 0.45 -5.96 -10.48
C GLU A 77 -0.15 -5.21 -9.29
N THR A 78 -1.36 -4.64 -9.44
CA THR A 78 -1.94 -3.73 -8.44
C THR A 78 -3.07 -4.35 -7.64
N GLY A 79 -3.92 -5.22 -8.20
CA GLY A 79 -5.16 -5.66 -7.54
C GLY A 79 -5.02 -6.80 -6.52
N LYS A 80 -4.37 -6.61 -5.36
CA LYS A 80 -4.03 -7.74 -4.46
C LYS A 80 -4.05 -7.46 -2.94
N LEU A 81 -4.66 -6.37 -2.44
CA LEU A 81 -4.63 -6.08 -0.99
C LEU A 81 -5.14 -7.26 -0.15
N ILE A 82 -6.35 -7.74 -0.45
CA ILE A 82 -6.97 -8.82 0.31
C ILE A 82 -6.22 -10.13 0.11
N GLU A 83 -5.93 -10.48 -1.15
CA GLU A 83 -5.28 -11.75 -1.50
C GLU A 83 -3.91 -11.90 -0.81
N PHE A 84 -3.05 -10.87 -0.88
CA PHE A 84 -1.74 -10.93 -0.24
C PHE A 84 -1.86 -11.01 1.27
N ASN A 85 -2.73 -10.21 1.89
CA ASN A 85 -2.91 -10.27 3.33
C ASN A 85 -3.52 -11.60 3.77
N GLN A 86 -4.35 -12.25 2.95
CA GLN A 86 -4.88 -13.58 3.24
C GLN A 86 -3.79 -14.65 3.15
N ALA A 87 -2.87 -14.54 2.19
CA ALA A 87 -1.75 -15.47 2.04
C ALA A 87 -0.80 -15.47 3.25
N LEU A 88 -0.73 -14.37 4.01
CA LEU A 88 0.05 -14.28 5.24
C LEU A 88 -0.56 -15.03 6.43
N GLU A 89 -1.78 -15.56 6.28
CA GLU A 89 -2.46 -16.37 7.31
C GLU A 89 -2.33 -17.87 7.07
N VAL A 90 -1.53 -18.29 6.08
CA VAL A 90 -1.35 -19.71 5.77
C VAL A 90 -0.69 -20.42 6.96
N MET A 91 -1.47 -21.27 7.61
CA MET A 91 -1.08 -22.04 8.79
C MET A 91 0.25 -22.77 8.57
N GLY A 92 1.21 -22.55 9.47
CA GLY A 92 2.56 -23.13 9.41
C GLY A 92 3.61 -22.32 8.65
N LEU A 93 3.25 -21.17 8.07
CA LEU A 93 4.17 -20.18 7.48
C LEU A 93 3.97 -18.78 8.12
N GLU A 94 3.45 -18.75 9.34
CA GLU A 94 3.18 -17.52 10.08
C GLU A 94 4.48 -16.74 10.31
N ASP A 95 4.56 -15.55 9.72
CA ASP A 95 5.64 -14.61 9.97
C ASP A 95 5.24 -13.69 11.13
N GLU A 96 5.82 -13.93 12.31
CA GLU A 96 5.57 -13.10 13.50
C GLU A 96 5.85 -11.61 13.26
N SER A 97 6.74 -11.27 12.32
CA SER A 97 7.03 -9.88 11.96
C SER A 97 5.85 -9.18 11.28
N MET A 98 4.85 -9.92 10.81
CA MET A 98 3.63 -9.42 10.16
C MET A 98 2.42 -9.35 11.10
N MET A 99 2.58 -9.74 12.36
CA MET A 99 1.54 -9.56 13.38
C MET A 99 1.15 -8.08 13.48
N GLY A 100 -0.14 -7.76 13.58
CA GLY A 100 -0.62 -6.38 13.69
C GLY A 100 -0.33 -5.49 12.48
N ARG A 101 0.05 -6.05 11.32
CA ARG A 101 0.43 -5.27 10.13
C ARG A 101 -0.43 -5.65 8.93
N ILE A 102 -0.92 -4.62 8.24
CA ILE A 102 -1.66 -4.74 6.99
C ILE A 102 -0.71 -4.38 5.86
N VAL A 103 -0.32 -5.37 5.04
CA VAL A 103 0.60 -5.13 3.91
C VAL A 103 -0.15 -4.45 2.78
N ILE A 104 0.38 -3.34 2.29
CA ILE A 104 -0.29 -2.49 1.29
C ILE A 104 0.49 -2.35 -0.01
N GLY A 105 1.65 -2.98 -0.11
CA GLY A 105 2.52 -2.84 -1.26
C GLY A 105 3.98 -3.10 -0.91
N GLY A 106 4.85 -2.60 -1.77
CA GLY A 106 6.29 -2.66 -1.57
C GLY A 106 7.03 -2.12 -2.79
N ASN A 107 8.34 -2.16 -2.71
CA ASN A 107 9.22 -1.97 -3.85
C ASN A 107 10.25 -3.11 -3.91
N ASN A 108 11.32 -2.92 -4.69
CA ASN A 108 12.36 -3.94 -4.87
C ASN A 108 13.12 -4.27 -3.56
N THR A 109 13.15 -3.36 -2.60
CA THR A 109 13.88 -3.52 -1.33
C THR A 109 12.98 -3.61 -0.12
N ASP A 110 11.81 -2.97 -0.15
CA ASP A 110 11.00 -2.73 1.04
C ASP A 110 9.58 -3.29 0.89
N THR A 111 8.98 -3.62 2.04
CA THR A 111 7.55 -3.90 2.18
C THR A 111 6.87 -2.70 2.79
N PHE A 112 5.74 -2.30 2.22
CA PHE A 112 4.91 -1.21 2.75
C PHE A 112 3.76 -1.81 3.57
N TYR A 113 3.55 -1.30 4.77
CA TYR A 113 2.41 -1.72 5.60
C TYR A 113 1.84 -0.59 6.44
N TYR A 114 0.60 -0.78 6.88
CA TYR A 114 0.02 -0.03 7.99
C TYR A 114 0.19 -0.84 9.28
N ASP A 115 0.90 -0.29 10.26
CA ASP A 115 1.01 -0.89 11.59
C ASP A 115 -0.16 -0.45 12.45
N THR A 116 -1.05 -1.39 12.77
CA THR A 116 -2.29 -1.12 13.49
C THR A 116 -2.05 -0.81 14.96
N ARG A 117 -0.85 -1.09 15.48
CA ARG A 117 -0.48 -0.83 16.88
C ARG A 117 -0.03 0.61 17.08
N SER A 118 0.71 1.16 16.12
CA SER A 118 1.21 2.54 16.14
C SER A 118 0.35 3.52 15.34
N GLY A 119 -0.50 3.01 14.44
CA GLY A 119 -1.29 3.81 13.51
C GLY A 119 -0.47 4.45 12.39
N LYS A 120 0.75 3.94 12.13
CA LYS A 120 1.70 4.50 11.16
C LYS A 120 1.69 3.75 9.83
N TRP A 121 2.06 4.47 8.78
CA TRP A 121 2.32 3.93 7.45
C TRP A 121 3.84 3.77 7.30
N GLU A 122 4.32 2.55 7.10
CA GLU A 122 5.75 2.24 7.21
C GLU A 122 6.30 1.61 5.93
N SER A 123 7.56 1.93 5.63
CA SER A 123 8.41 1.20 4.69
C SER A 123 9.49 0.47 5.47
N CYS A 124 9.54 -0.85 5.30
CA CYS A 124 10.45 -1.72 6.05
C CYS A 124 11.25 -2.60 5.09
N ASP A 125 12.55 -2.72 5.34
CA ASP A 125 13.44 -3.58 4.57
C ASP A 125 12.91 -5.02 4.48
N ARG A 126 12.79 -5.53 3.26
CA ARG A 126 12.37 -6.90 2.94
C ARG A 126 13.49 -7.91 3.22
N ILE A 127 14.75 -7.48 3.29
CA ILE A 127 15.93 -8.36 3.40
C ILE A 127 16.62 -8.19 4.75
N GLY A 128 16.08 -8.88 5.76
CA GLY A 128 16.91 -9.44 6.84
C GLY A 128 17.24 -8.54 8.04
N THR A 129 16.74 -7.31 8.12
CA THR A 129 17.04 -6.43 9.27
C THR A 129 15.84 -5.96 10.09
N ASN A 130 14.60 -6.11 9.61
CA ASN A 130 13.39 -5.54 10.23
C ASN A 130 13.51 -4.02 10.53
N ASN A 131 14.41 -3.33 9.84
CA ASN A 131 14.60 -1.89 10.02
C ASN A 131 13.46 -1.14 9.31
N ILE A 132 12.80 -0.28 10.07
CA ILE A 132 11.83 0.68 9.55
C ILE A 132 12.64 1.85 8.96
N TRP A 133 12.56 2.03 7.65
CA TRP A 133 13.22 3.14 6.95
C TRP A 133 12.37 4.40 7.00
N GLU A 134 11.06 4.23 6.82
CA GLU A 134 10.09 5.31 6.82
C GLU A 134 8.95 4.95 7.77
N SER A 135 8.55 5.90 8.61
CA SER A 135 7.39 5.78 9.49
C SER A 135 6.61 7.09 9.43
N CYS A 136 5.47 7.04 8.75
CA CYS A 136 4.68 8.21 8.38
C CYS A 136 3.35 8.28 9.13
N ASP A 137 2.87 9.50 9.39
CA ASP A 137 1.56 9.72 10.02
C ASP A 137 0.38 9.48 9.06
N THR A 138 0.64 9.63 7.75
CA THR A 138 -0.39 9.58 6.71
C THR A 138 0.07 8.76 5.51
N LEU A 139 -0.88 8.14 4.81
CA LEU A 139 -0.61 7.42 3.56
C LEU A 139 -0.03 8.37 2.49
N ALA A 140 -0.47 9.63 2.49
CA ALA A 140 0.04 10.65 1.57
C ALA A 140 1.56 10.83 1.71
N GLN A 141 2.08 10.92 2.94
CA GLN A 141 3.52 11.05 3.19
C GLN A 141 4.30 9.83 2.70
N LEU A 142 3.78 8.61 2.92
CA LEU A 142 4.43 7.40 2.44
C LEU A 142 4.52 7.41 0.90
N ILE A 143 3.42 7.75 0.20
CA ILE A 143 3.40 7.86 -1.26
C ILE A 143 4.35 8.98 -1.75
N GLU A 144 4.40 10.12 -1.05
CA GLU A 144 5.33 11.21 -1.37
C GLU A 144 6.80 10.76 -1.27
N THR A 145 7.15 9.96 -0.25
CA THR A 145 8.49 9.38 -0.17
C THR A 145 8.79 8.49 -1.37
N GLN A 146 7.85 7.63 -1.78
CA GLN A 146 8.05 6.78 -2.96
C GLN A 146 8.14 7.60 -4.27
N ASN A 147 7.37 8.68 -4.40
CA ASN A 147 7.49 9.60 -5.53
C ASN A 147 8.89 10.21 -5.63
N ASN A 148 9.50 10.59 -4.50
CA ASN A 148 10.85 11.14 -4.49
C ASN A 148 11.89 10.08 -4.90
N MET A 149 11.77 8.85 -4.40
CA MET A 149 12.67 7.74 -4.79
C MET A 149 12.58 7.43 -6.30
N LEU A 150 11.37 7.43 -6.86
CA LEU A 150 11.15 7.20 -8.29
C LEU A 150 11.75 8.31 -9.16
N LYS A 151 11.72 9.57 -8.70
CA LYS A 151 12.34 10.70 -9.41
C LYS A 151 13.85 10.67 -9.36
N ASP A 152 14.43 10.28 -8.23
CA ASP A 152 15.89 10.20 -8.06
C ASP A 152 16.53 9.04 -8.84
N SER A 153 15.70 8.09 -9.30
CA SER A 153 16.12 6.93 -10.10
C SER A 153 16.10 7.17 -11.62
N GLN A 154 15.63 8.33 -12.08
CA GLN A 154 15.62 8.76 -13.49
C GLN A 154 16.91 9.50 -13.89
#